data_AF-A0A538AQ61-F1
#
_entry.id   AF-A0A538AQ61-F1
#
_cell.length_a   1.000
_cell.length_b   1.000
_cell.length_c   1.000
_cell.angle_alpha   90.00
_cell.angle_beta   90.00
_cell.angle_gamma   90.00
#
_symmetry.space_group_name_H-M   'P 1'
#
loop_
_entity.id
_entity.type
_entity.pdbx_description
1 polymer ?
#
loop_
_entity_poly.entity_id
_entity_poly.type
_entity_poly.pdbx_seq_one_letter_code
_entity_poly.pdbx_strand_id
1 'polypeptide(L)'
;MDASTLGYDRSLYILAFDHRGSFQKKMLGIAGTPNAEESARISDAKKVIFEGFQQALSDGAPKDAAGLLVDEQFGADIARTAKRDGLVFAMPVEKSGQDEFDFEYGDAFGEHILAFDPVFTKV
;
A
#
# COMPACT_ATOMS: atom_id res chain seq x y z
N MET A 1 6.47 27.48 -14.80
CA MET A 1 5.63 27.01 -13.68
C MET A 1 6.25 27.54 -12.42
N ASP A 2 5.45 28.14 -11.53
CA ASP A 2 5.93 28.56 -10.22
C ASP A 2 6.20 27.31 -9.38
N ALA A 3 7.38 27.21 -8.76
CA ALA A 3 7.73 26.08 -7.90
C ALA A 3 6.83 26.02 -6.64
N SER A 4 6.16 27.13 -6.29
CA SER A 4 5.20 27.19 -5.18
C SER A 4 3.91 26.39 -5.42
N THR A 5 3.66 25.95 -6.66
CA THR A 5 2.50 25.13 -7.05
C THR A 5 2.86 23.66 -7.35
N LEU A 6 4.08 23.22 -7.02
CA LEU A 6 4.50 21.83 -7.22
C LEU A 6 4.26 20.99 -5.95
N GLY A 7 3.57 19.87 -6.11
CA GLY A 7 3.33 18.90 -5.03
C GLY A 7 1.88 18.85 -4.57
N TYR A 8 1.60 17.95 -3.63
CA TYR A 8 0.28 17.82 -3.02
C TYR A 8 0.08 18.95 -2.00
N ASP A 9 -1.00 19.72 -2.14
CA ASP A 9 -1.26 20.97 -1.42
C ASP A 9 -2.30 20.82 -0.28
N ARG A 10 -2.83 19.62 -0.10
CA ARG A 10 -3.79 19.27 0.96
C ARG A 10 -3.11 18.50 2.08
N SER A 11 -3.69 18.55 3.28
CA SER A 11 -3.26 17.68 4.39
C SER A 11 -3.40 16.21 3.98
N LEU A 12 -2.42 15.40 4.37
CA LEU A 12 -2.38 13.98 4.06
C LEU A 12 -1.86 13.18 5.25
N TYR A 13 -2.68 12.25 5.74
CA TYR A 13 -2.39 11.34 6.84
C TYR A 13 -2.45 9.91 6.31
N ILE A 14 -1.29 9.33 6.02
CA ILE A 14 -1.21 7.97 5.45
C ILE A 14 -0.99 6.94 6.55
N LEU A 15 -1.87 5.95 6.60
CA LEU A 15 -1.63 4.70 7.32
C LEU A 15 -0.80 3.77 6.42
N ALA A 16 0.49 3.60 6.76
CA ALA A 16 1.43 2.78 6.00
C ALA A 16 1.52 1.36 6.56
N PHE A 17 1.30 0.37 5.69
CA PHE A 17 1.34 -1.05 6.02
C PHE A 17 1.72 -1.90 4.78
N ASP A 18 2.54 -1.35 3.89
CA ASP A 18 3.12 -1.96 2.68
C ASP A 18 4.30 -2.91 2.96
N HIS A 19 4.66 -3.07 4.23
CA HIS A 19 5.70 -4.00 4.66
C HIS A 19 5.40 -5.42 4.17
N ARG A 20 6.33 -6.02 3.43
CA ARG A 20 6.28 -7.42 2.96
C ARG A 20 7.17 -8.31 3.84
N GLY A 21 8.48 -8.29 3.57
CA GLY A 21 9.45 -9.19 4.19
C GLY A 21 9.53 -9.10 5.72
N SER A 22 9.45 -7.89 6.26
CA SER A 22 9.48 -7.67 7.71
C SER A 22 8.15 -8.03 8.38
N PHE A 23 7.02 -7.82 7.72
CA PHE A 23 5.69 -8.17 8.24
C PHE A 23 5.55 -9.69 8.36
N GLN A 24 5.85 -10.43 7.29
CA GLN A 24 5.79 -11.90 7.32
C GLN A 24 6.67 -12.51 8.42
N LYS A 25 7.92 -12.04 8.54
CA LYS A 25 8.90 -12.63 9.44
C LYS A 25 8.66 -12.24 10.89
N LYS A 26 8.43 -10.94 11.15
CA LYS A 26 8.34 -10.42 12.52
C LYS A 26 6.96 -10.60 13.13
N MET A 27 5.88 -10.50 12.34
CA MET A 27 4.51 -10.61 12.87
C MET A 27 3.97 -12.03 12.80
N LEU A 28 4.28 -12.78 11.74
CA LEU A 28 3.68 -14.10 11.51
C LEU A 28 4.65 -15.27 11.64
N GLY A 29 5.95 -15.01 11.80
CA GLY A 29 6.98 -16.05 11.94
C GLY A 29 7.23 -16.84 10.65
N ILE A 30 6.77 -16.34 9.49
CA ILE A 30 6.93 -17.01 8.20
C ILE A 30 8.34 -16.71 7.66
N ALA A 31 9.09 -17.76 7.34
CA ALA A 31 10.45 -17.67 6.84
C ALA A 31 10.52 -18.00 5.35
N GLY A 32 11.31 -17.23 4.60
CA GLY A 32 11.47 -17.42 3.16
C GLY A 32 10.28 -16.90 2.35
N THR A 33 10.02 -17.52 1.20
CA THR A 33 8.86 -17.20 0.35
C THR A 33 7.62 -17.89 0.90
N PRO A 34 6.54 -17.15 1.21
CA PRO A 34 5.33 -17.73 1.75
C PRO A 34 4.67 -18.64 0.71
N ASN A 35 4.12 -19.76 1.16
CA ASN A 35 3.22 -20.57 0.35
C ASN A 35 1.84 -19.89 0.20
N ALA A 36 0.90 -20.52 -0.50
CA ALA A 36 -0.42 -19.94 -0.74
C ALA A 36 -1.23 -19.68 0.53
N GLU A 37 -1.20 -20.59 1.50
CA GLU A 37 -1.91 -20.46 2.79
C GLU A 37 -1.29 -19.33 3.63
N GLU A 38 0.04 -19.29 3.69
CA GLU A 38 0.79 -18.24 4.37
C GLU A 38 0.54 -16.86 3.74
N SER A 39 0.50 -16.79 2.40
CA SER A 39 0.19 -15.57 1.66
C SER A 39 -1.23 -15.10 1.97
N ALA A 40 -2.21 -16.00 1.98
CA ALA A 40 -3.58 -15.68 2.36
C ALA A 40 -3.66 -15.13 3.79
N ARG A 41 -2.93 -15.74 4.74
CA ARG A 41 -2.86 -15.27 6.12
C ARG A 41 -2.22 -13.87 6.26
N ILE A 42 -1.20 -13.56 5.45
CA ILE A 42 -0.61 -12.21 5.39
C ILE A 42 -1.64 -11.20 4.88
N SER A 43 -2.34 -11.53 3.78
CA SER A 43 -3.37 -10.68 3.21
C SER A 43 -4.54 -10.45 4.18
N ASP A 44 -4.99 -11.49 4.87
CA ASP A 44 -6.03 -11.39 5.90
C ASP A 44 -5.60 -10.49 7.06
N ALA A 45 -4.36 -10.57 7.52
CA ALA A 45 -3.84 -9.69 8.55
C ALA A 45 -3.81 -8.22 8.11
N LYS A 46 -3.46 -7.93 6.85
CA LYS A 46 -3.53 -6.58 6.28
C LYS A 46 -4.96 -6.09 6.12
N LYS A 47 -5.90 -7.01 5.83
CA LYS A 47 -7.33 -6.69 5.75
C LYS A 47 -7.87 -6.17 7.07
N VAL A 48 -7.45 -6.74 8.21
CA VAL A 48 -7.82 -6.21 9.55
C VAL A 48 -7.37 -4.76 9.73
N ILE A 49 -6.17 -4.40 9.25
CA ILE A 49 -5.68 -3.01 9.30
C ILE A 49 -6.58 -2.10 8.45
N PHE A 50 -6.96 -2.56 7.25
CA PHE A 50 -7.86 -1.82 6.37
C PHE A 50 -9.28 -1.67 6.97
N GLU A 51 -9.83 -2.71 7.58
CA GLU A 51 -11.11 -2.64 8.30
C GLU A 51 -11.05 -1.62 9.45
N GLY A 52 -9.94 -1.56 10.19
CA GLY A 52 -9.71 -0.52 11.19
C GLY A 52 -9.67 0.89 10.60
N PHE A 53 -9.05 1.07 9.42
CA PHE A 53 -9.08 2.34 8.68
C PHE A 53 -10.51 2.72 8.26
N GLN A 54 -11.29 1.77 7.73
CA GLN A 54 -12.69 1.99 7.36
C GLN A 54 -13.54 2.37 8.57
N GLN A 55 -13.28 1.76 9.73
CA GLN A 55 -13.92 2.12 10.99
C GLN A 55 -13.56 3.56 11.40
N ALA A 56 -12.28 3.94 11.33
CA ALA A 56 -11.85 5.30 11.66
C ALA A 56 -12.53 6.35 10.76
N LEU A 57 -12.72 6.07 9.46
CA LEU A 57 -13.51 6.93 8.57
C LEU A 57 -14.97 7.02 9.01
N SER A 58 -15.58 5.89 9.38
CA SER A 58 -16.96 5.84 9.87
C SER A 58 -17.13 6.62 11.19
N ASP A 59 -16.09 6.66 12.01
CA ASP A 59 -16.04 7.40 13.28
C ASP A 59 -15.72 8.89 13.11
N GLY A 60 -15.52 9.36 11.87
CA GLY A 60 -15.39 10.78 11.54
C GLY A 60 -13.99 11.25 11.15
N ALA A 61 -13.03 10.34 10.89
CA ALA A 61 -11.77 10.74 10.30
C ALA A 61 -11.97 11.37 8.90
N PRO A 62 -11.19 12.40 8.52
CA PRO A 62 -11.41 13.15 7.29
C PRO A 62 -11.04 12.30 6.06
N LYS A 63 -12.04 11.80 5.32
CA LYS A 63 -11.85 10.93 4.14
C LYS A 63 -10.97 11.56 3.05
N ASP A 64 -11.00 12.88 2.90
CA ASP A 64 -10.23 13.63 1.90
C ASP A 64 -8.77 13.86 2.27
N ALA A 65 -8.41 13.65 3.55
CA ALA A 65 -7.04 13.75 4.05
C ALA A 65 -6.48 12.39 4.53
N ALA A 66 -7.32 11.39 4.77
CA ALA A 66 -6.90 10.05 5.19
C ALA A 66 -6.51 9.18 3.98
N GLY A 67 -5.33 8.56 4.05
CA GLY A 67 -4.83 7.68 2.98
C GLY A 67 -4.24 6.36 3.48
N LEU A 68 -4.05 5.43 2.54
CA LEU A 68 -3.47 4.11 2.78
C LEU A 68 -2.17 3.97 1.96
N LEU A 69 -1.17 3.28 2.49
CA LEU A 69 -0.03 2.81 1.71
C LEU A 69 0.09 1.29 1.90
N VAL A 70 -0.11 0.56 0.80
CA VAL A 70 -0.20 -0.90 0.79
C VAL A 70 0.51 -1.48 -0.44
N ASP A 71 1.14 -2.65 -0.30
CA ASP A 71 1.83 -3.33 -1.39
C ASP A 71 0.89 -4.13 -2.30
N GLU A 72 1.37 -4.41 -3.51
CA GLU A 72 0.65 -5.26 -4.47
C GLU A 72 0.57 -6.72 -4.00
N GLN A 73 1.68 -7.28 -3.51
CA GLN A 73 1.83 -8.72 -3.24
C GLN A 73 0.76 -9.28 -2.29
N PHE A 74 0.46 -8.56 -1.21
CA PHE A 74 -0.50 -9.00 -0.19
C PHE A 74 -1.69 -8.04 -0.03
N GLY A 75 -1.66 -6.89 -0.69
CA GLY A 75 -2.65 -5.83 -0.54
C GLY A 75 -3.44 -5.50 -1.80
N ALA A 76 -3.30 -6.25 -2.89
CA ALA A 76 -3.97 -5.97 -4.16
C ALA A 76 -5.48 -5.75 -4.01
N ASP A 77 -6.19 -6.59 -3.26
CA ASP A 77 -7.64 -6.47 -3.06
C ASP A 77 -8.01 -5.22 -2.25
N ILE A 78 -7.17 -4.82 -1.29
CA ILE A 78 -7.32 -3.59 -0.51
C ILE A 78 -7.13 -2.37 -1.43
N ALA A 79 -6.08 -2.35 -2.24
CA ALA A 79 -5.81 -1.28 -3.19
C ALA A 79 -6.95 -1.12 -4.21
N ARG A 80 -7.46 -2.23 -4.76
CA ARG A 80 -8.62 -2.21 -5.68
C ARG A 80 -9.90 -1.72 -5.01
N THR A 81 -10.12 -2.11 -3.75
CA THR A 81 -11.23 -1.62 -2.96
C THR A 81 -11.10 -0.13 -2.68
N ALA A 82 -9.90 0.34 -2.30
CA ALA A 82 -9.62 1.75 -2.07
C ALA A 82 -9.88 2.59 -3.32
N LYS A 83 -9.45 2.12 -4.50
CA LYS A 83 -9.74 2.75 -5.78
C LYS A 83 -11.25 2.86 -6.05
N ARG A 84 -11.96 1.74 -5.92
CA ARG A 84 -13.42 1.67 -6.13
C ARG A 84 -14.18 2.62 -5.21
N ASP A 85 -13.75 2.73 -3.96
CA ASP A 85 -14.44 3.51 -2.92
C ASP A 85 -13.98 4.99 -2.88
N GLY A 86 -13.09 5.37 -3.81
CA GLY A 86 -12.56 6.74 -3.95
C GLY A 86 -11.71 7.18 -2.76
N LEU A 87 -10.98 6.25 -2.15
CA LEU A 87 -10.03 6.53 -1.07
C LEU A 87 -8.69 6.99 -1.64
N VAL A 88 -7.98 7.83 -0.89
CA VAL A 88 -6.59 8.14 -1.21
C VAL A 88 -5.74 6.92 -0.87
N PHE A 89 -5.00 6.40 -1.84
CA PHE A 89 -4.05 5.32 -1.59
C PHE A 89 -2.79 5.49 -2.41
N ALA A 90 -1.71 4.94 -1.87
CA ALA A 90 -0.39 4.88 -2.47
C ALA A 90 0.10 3.43 -2.50
N MET A 91 1.01 3.13 -3.43
CA MET A 91 1.62 1.80 -3.54
C MET A 91 3.14 1.93 -3.72
N PRO A 92 3.94 1.04 -3.09
CA PRO A 92 5.37 0.95 -3.35
C PRO A 92 5.65 0.41 -4.76
N VAL A 93 6.79 0.79 -5.32
CA VAL A 93 7.30 0.19 -6.58
C VAL A 93 8.64 -0.47 -6.42
N GLU A 94 9.27 -0.39 -5.25
CA GLU A 94 10.55 -1.04 -4.97
C GLU A 94 10.37 -2.50 -4.57
N LYS A 95 11.41 -3.30 -4.75
CA LYS A 95 11.53 -4.63 -4.13
C LYS A 95 11.72 -4.52 -2.62
N SER A 96 11.11 -5.43 -1.87
CA SER A 96 11.26 -5.47 -0.41
C SER A 96 12.50 -6.26 0.04
N GLY A 97 13.21 -5.74 1.05
CA GLY A 97 14.16 -6.53 1.84
C GLY A 97 15.57 -6.66 1.25
N GLN A 98 15.96 -5.70 0.43
CA GLN A 98 17.31 -5.58 -0.14
C GLN A 98 17.92 -4.21 0.19
N ASP A 99 19.25 -4.12 0.09
CA ASP A 99 20.01 -2.91 0.47
C ASP A 99 19.97 -1.81 -0.60
N GLU A 100 19.82 -2.21 -1.87
CA GLU A 100 19.79 -1.30 -3.03
C GLU A 100 18.38 -1.19 -3.61
N PHE A 101 18.04 -0.03 -4.17
CA PHE A 101 16.75 0.19 -4.80
C PHE A 101 16.70 -0.52 -6.16
N ASP A 102 15.72 -1.40 -6.34
CA ASP A 102 15.28 -1.88 -7.64
C ASP A 102 13.76 -1.77 -7.72
N PHE A 103 13.26 -1.53 -8.93
CA PHE A 103 11.82 -1.67 -9.18
C PHE A 103 11.38 -3.13 -9.06
N GLU A 104 10.31 -3.33 -8.29
CA GLU A 104 9.48 -4.52 -8.37
C GLU A 104 8.93 -4.62 -9.79
N TYR A 105 9.00 -5.82 -10.36
CA TYR A 105 8.65 -6.09 -11.77
C TYR A 105 9.58 -5.46 -12.82
N GLY A 106 10.71 -4.87 -12.44
CA GLY A 106 11.73 -4.37 -13.38
C GLY A 106 11.16 -3.32 -14.34
N ASP A 107 11.41 -3.45 -15.64
CA ASP A 107 10.93 -2.52 -16.67
C ASP A 107 9.39 -2.42 -16.74
N ALA A 108 8.67 -3.44 -16.23
CA ALA A 108 7.21 -3.47 -16.22
C ALA A 108 6.57 -2.70 -15.06
N PHE A 109 7.36 -2.10 -14.14
CA PHE A 109 6.83 -1.40 -12.96
C PHE A 109 5.76 -0.34 -13.31
N GLY A 110 5.93 0.35 -14.45
CA GLY A 110 4.97 1.35 -14.93
C GLY A 110 3.61 0.75 -15.28
N GLU A 111 3.57 -0.45 -15.85
CA GLU A 111 2.33 -1.16 -16.14
C GLU A 111 1.57 -1.52 -14.86
N HIS A 112 2.31 -1.93 -13.82
CA HIS A 112 1.74 -2.23 -12.51
C HIS A 112 1.16 -0.98 -11.83
N ILE A 113 1.83 0.18 -11.92
CA ILE A 113 1.25 1.46 -11.45
C ILE A 113 -0.08 1.72 -12.16
N LEU A 114 -0.11 1.61 -13.49
CA LEU A 114 -1.31 1.88 -14.29
C LEU A 114 -2.44 0.89 -14.02
N ALA A 115 -2.12 -0.36 -13.71
CA ALA A 115 -3.12 -1.39 -13.41
C ALA A 115 -3.91 -1.12 -12.12
N PHE A 116 -3.31 -0.45 -11.14
CA PHE A 116 -3.97 -0.06 -9.88
C PHE A 116 -4.42 1.41 -9.87
N ASP A 117 -3.74 2.28 -10.62
CA ASP A 117 -3.99 3.73 -10.72
C ASP A 117 -4.06 4.42 -9.34
N PRO A 118 -2.99 4.32 -8.52
CA PRO A 118 -2.93 4.93 -7.20
C PRO A 118 -2.80 6.46 -7.29
N VAL A 119 -3.16 7.15 -6.22
CA VAL A 119 -2.98 8.62 -6.14
C VAL A 119 -1.49 8.97 -6.09
N PHE A 120 -0.70 8.12 -5.43
CA PHE A 120 0.74 8.27 -5.35
C PHE A 120 1.46 6.93 -5.54
N THR A 121 2.68 7.01 -6.05
CA THR A 121 3.63 5.91 -6.04
C THR A 121 4.74 6.25 -5.05
N LYS A 122 5.06 5.30 -4.16
CA LYS A 122 6.11 5.47 -3.15
C LYS A 122 7.40 4.79 -3.65
N VAL A 123 8.52 5.50 -3.57
CA VAL A 123 9.90 4.99 -3.76
C VAL A 123 10.66 4.98 -2.45
#